data_AF-A0A535V6K5-F1
#
_entry.id   AF-A0A535V6K5-F1
#
_cell.length_a   1.000
_cell.length_b   1.000
_cell.length_c   1.000
_cell.angle_alpha   90.00
_cell.angle_beta   90.00
_cell.angle_gamma   90.00
#
_symmetry.space_group_name_H-M   'P 1'
#
loop_
_entity.id
_entity.type
_entity.pdbx_description
1 polymer ?
#
loop_
_entity_poly.entity_id
_entity_poly.type
_entity_poly.pdbx_seq_one_letter_code
_entity_poly.pdbx_strand_id
1 'polypeptide(L)'
;MTQQITHTAERNDEDEVKPHISQPLSLQRTRNSFTGIIILLVLISMLLLFSTSLLIPNLVQVITHPGQQGAKSTPTTQFAHTLPASPTPTDQNATPTAAPPIFSPNNIAIPPLQLPAGREIIYEQQNNIYMVSSTGDGSPQVITTPGYIYNQAVRPVLTPSGQLLYSGDGIYLTDIFGDTPEKIASLAPDLVITSMALSSDGSMVAWSTEPASGDGIIDIYAGPLTAPDKVFEQSSTTCPCFRVFAFMNDPAKHSNSTLLLTDGQQSHEAIQFGLWTLDLTAPLSATPRPLLDGNSPQGPLALSPYGNVLLYSSYEGQVPTPTDGSVPDDLAILKYANSLKVTTLDGHPLTMDISQTLLSEQHELRNSANYHWVSTPVFSVDGHTIIYSEFSTQSQPPYDRASALFMANMSGSGKQLRVSQAQLLATSNVRLLELGAWFDNHILTVYGDGSLYAMDIQSGAVATIVQTGAYARIIAVVGVGKI
;
A
#
# COMPACT_ATOMS: atom_id res chain seq x y z
N MET A 1 23.93 -59.34 61.53
CA MET A 1 23.03 -58.20 61.26
C MET A 1 23.62 -57.46 60.07
N THR A 2 23.35 -57.96 58.86
CA THR A 2 23.86 -57.41 57.60
C THR A 2 23.08 -58.10 56.49
N GLN A 3 22.17 -57.39 55.83
CA GLN A 3 21.44 -57.89 54.67
C GLN A 3 22.26 -57.58 53.42
N GLN A 4 22.68 -58.64 52.73
CA GLN A 4 22.98 -58.63 51.30
C GLN A 4 21.65 -58.66 50.54
N ILE A 5 21.51 -57.83 49.51
CA ILE A 5 20.46 -57.96 48.50
C ILE A 5 21.14 -58.08 47.14
N THR A 6 20.76 -59.15 46.45
CA THR A 6 21.25 -59.65 45.17
C THR A 6 20.63 -58.90 43.99
N HIS A 7 21.41 -58.76 42.93
CA HIS A 7 21.04 -58.25 41.60
C HIS A 7 19.87 -58.97 40.93
N THR A 8 19.07 -58.22 40.16
CA THR A 8 18.52 -58.67 38.87
C THR A 8 18.49 -57.52 37.86
N ALA A 9 18.55 -57.90 36.59
CA ALA A 9 19.05 -57.17 35.43
C ALA A 9 18.21 -56.00 34.89
N GLU A 10 18.96 -55.10 34.25
CA GLU A 10 18.68 -54.18 33.14
C GLU A 10 17.26 -54.12 32.54
N ARG A 11 16.68 -52.91 32.59
CA ARG A 11 15.86 -52.36 31.51
C ARG A 11 15.99 -50.82 31.53
N ASN A 12 16.69 -50.27 30.54
CA ASN A 12 16.67 -48.85 30.23
C ASN A 12 15.36 -48.56 29.50
N ASP A 13 14.45 -47.82 30.14
CA ASP A 13 13.36 -47.14 29.45
C ASP A 13 13.65 -45.63 29.53
N GLU A 14 13.87 -45.07 28.33
CA GLU A 14 13.96 -43.66 28.04
C GLU A 14 12.56 -43.03 28.21
N ASP A 15 12.46 -42.01 29.07
CA ASP A 15 11.27 -41.15 29.13
C ASP A 15 11.25 -40.24 27.89
N GLU A 16 10.56 -40.71 26.86
CA GLU A 16 10.17 -39.97 25.67
C GLU A 16 9.10 -38.93 26.05
N VAL A 17 9.47 -37.64 26.12
CA VAL A 17 8.53 -36.53 26.25
C VAL A 17 7.75 -36.39 24.93
N LYS A 18 6.58 -37.04 24.88
CA LYS A 18 5.56 -36.87 23.84
C LYS A 18 5.07 -35.41 23.79
N PRO A 19 5.15 -34.71 22.63
CA PRO A 19 4.39 -33.48 22.44
C PRO A 19 2.90 -33.80 22.29
N HIS A 20 2.06 -33.04 22.98
CA HIS A 20 0.61 -33.06 22.85
C HIS A 20 0.22 -32.72 21.39
N ILE A 21 -0.13 -33.75 20.62
CA ILE A 21 -0.84 -33.61 19.36
C ILE A 21 -2.27 -33.17 19.70
N SER A 22 -2.57 -31.89 19.48
CA SER A 22 -3.93 -31.41 19.32
C SER A 22 -4.52 -32.13 18.11
N GLN A 23 -5.46 -33.05 18.35
CA GLN A 23 -6.20 -33.73 17.30
C GLN A 23 -6.88 -32.68 16.39
N PRO A 24 -6.83 -32.84 15.05
CA PRO A 24 -7.68 -32.03 14.18
C PRO A 24 -9.13 -32.35 14.49
N LEU A 25 -9.94 -31.30 14.71
CA LEU A 25 -11.39 -31.40 14.69
C LEU A 25 -11.80 -32.16 13.43
N SER A 26 -12.54 -33.25 13.64
CA SER A 26 -13.10 -34.06 12.56
C SER A 26 -13.84 -33.16 11.59
N LEU A 27 -13.43 -33.22 10.33
CA LEU A 27 -14.13 -32.63 9.19
C LEU A 27 -15.53 -33.26 9.14
N GLN A 28 -16.48 -32.58 9.76
CA GLN A 28 -17.87 -32.98 9.77
C GLN A 28 -18.40 -32.74 8.36
N ARG A 29 -18.34 -33.80 7.55
CA ARG A 29 -18.94 -33.88 6.22
C ARG A 29 -20.43 -33.57 6.35
N THR A 30 -20.81 -32.31 6.16
CA THR A 30 -22.20 -31.87 6.09
C THR A 30 -22.82 -32.51 4.85
N ARG A 31 -23.47 -33.65 5.09
CA ARG A 31 -24.37 -34.27 4.12
C ARG A 31 -25.54 -33.30 3.97
N ASN A 32 -25.51 -32.48 2.92
CA ASN A 32 -26.56 -31.52 2.59
C ASN A 32 -27.91 -32.23 2.55
N SER A 33 -28.68 -32.07 3.64
CA SER A 33 -30.05 -32.53 3.74
C SER A 33 -30.93 -31.55 2.96
N PHE A 34 -31.55 -32.04 1.89
CA PHE A 34 -32.51 -31.32 1.05
C PHE A 34 -33.62 -30.62 1.87
N THR A 35 -33.90 -31.11 3.08
CA THR A 35 -34.87 -30.53 4.02
C THR A 35 -34.43 -29.18 4.59
N GLY A 36 -33.13 -28.93 4.76
CA GLY A 36 -32.61 -27.66 5.29
C GLY A 36 -32.76 -26.50 4.30
N ILE A 37 -32.59 -26.79 3.00
CA ILE A 37 -32.77 -25.80 1.93
C ILE A 37 -34.24 -25.38 1.81
N ILE A 38 -35.18 -26.32 1.98
CA ILE A 38 -36.62 -26.02 1.95
C ILE A 38 -37.01 -25.11 3.13
N ILE A 39 -36.50 -25.38 4.33
CA ILE A 39 -36.77 -24.53 5.51
C ILE A 39 -36.19 -23.12 5.31
N LEU A 40 -34.99 -23.00 4.75
CA LEU A 40 -34.37 -21.71 4.44
C LEU A 40 -35.20 -20.91 3.41
N LEU A 41 -35.69 -21.57 2.35
CA LEU A 41 -36.53 -20.93 1.33
C LEU A 41 -37.88 -20.49 1.89
N VAL A 42 -38.51 -21.30 2.75
CA VAL A 42 -39.75 -20.90 3.44
C VAL A 42 -39.52 -19.68 4.35
N LEU A 43 -38.40 -19.64 5.08
CA LEU A 43 -38.05 -18.50 5.92
C LEU A 43 -37.79 -17.23 5.10
N ILE A 44 -37.09 -17.34 3.97
CA ILE A 44 -36.85 -16.21 3.06
C ILE A 44 -38.18 -15.71 2.45
N SER A 45 -39.05 -16.62 2.00
CA SER A 45 -40.37 -16.24 1.49
C SER A 45 -41.26 -15.60 2.56
N MET A 46 -41.19 -16.07 3.81
CA MET A 46 -41.95 -15.48 4.91
C MET A 46 -41.41 -14.09 5.27
N LEU A 47 -40.08 -13.90 5.28
CA LEU A 47 -39.43 -12.60 5.51
C LEU A 47 -39.83 -11.57 4.44
N LEU A 48 -39.88 -11.99 3.17
CA LEU A 48 -40.32 -11.15 2.06
C LEU A 48 -41.81 -10.76 2.23
N LEU A 49 -42.69 -11.69 2.60
CA LEU A 49 -44.10 -11.40 2.86
C LEU A 49 -44.30 -10.42 4.04
N PHE A 50 -43.51 -10.54 5.12
CA PHE A 50 -43.54 -9.58 6.23
C PHE A 50 -42.99 -8.20 5.83
N SER A 51 -41.96 -8.13 4.99
CA SER A 51 -41.40 -6.84 4.53
C SER A 51 -42.35 -6.07 3.61
N THR A 52 -43.14 -6.75 2.79
CA THR A 52 -44.12 -6.11 1.89
C THR A 52 -45.38 -5.60 2.59
N SER A 53 -45.73 -6.11 3.78
CA SER A 53 -46.89 -5.66 4.56
C SER A 53 -46.61 -4.43 5.45
N LEU A 54 -45.36 -4.00 5.58
CA LEU A 54 -44.94 -2.79 6.31
C LEU A 54 -44.81 -1.53 5.42
N LEU A 55 -44.98 -1.64 4.09
CA LEU A 55 -44.80 -0.54 3.13
C LEU A 55 -46.10 0.14 2.65
N ILE A 56 -47.28 -0.21 3.20
CA ILE A 56 -48.60 0.27 2.69
C ILE A 56 -49.39 1.21 3.65
N PRO A 57 -48.79 2.03 4.56
CA PRO A 57 -49.52 3.22 5.03
C PRO A 57 -48.86 4.58 4.80
N ASN A 58 -47.62 4.68 4.29
CA ASN A 58 -46.97 6.00 4.17
C ASN A 58 -46.95 6.63 2.76
N LEU A 59 -47.73 6.08 1.81
CA LEU A 59 -47.84 6.62 0.45
C LEU A 59 -49.17 7.35 0.19
N VAL A 60 -49.69 8.10 1.17
CA VAL A 60 -50.82 9.03 0.94
C VAL A 60 -50.65 10.26 1.81
N GLN A 61 -49.82 11.23 1.40
CA GLN A 61 -50.02 12.66 1.72
C GLN A 61 -49.02 13.62 1.06
N VAL A 62 -48.86 13.61 -0.27
CA VAL A 62 -48.32 14.80 -0.97
C VAL A 62 -48.92 14.89 -2.37
N ILE A 63 -50.13 15.46 -2.52
CA ILE A 63 -50.51 16.36 -3.64
C ILE A 63 -51.75 17.15 -3.21
N THR A 64 -51.57 18.42 -2.83
CA THR A 64 -52.48 19.56 -3.13
C THR A 64 -51.76 20.89 -2.84
N HIS A 65 -51.37 21.61 -3.89
CA HIS A 65 -51.11 23.07 -3.91
C HIS A 65 -52.46 23.83 -3.96
N PRO A 66 -52.60 25.19 -3.99
CA PRO A 66 -51.63 26.32 -4.02
C PRO A 66 -51.99 27.57 -3.13
N GLY A 67 -51.15 28.62 -3.09
CA GLY A 67 -51.65 30.03 -3.06
C GLY A 67 -50.90 31.11 -2.23
N GLN A 68 -50.31 32.10 -2.96
CA GLN A 68 -50.19 33.55 -2.66
C GLN A 68 -49.35 34.05 -1.44
N GLN A 69 -48.77 35.26 -1.36
CA GLN A 69 -48.29 36.37 -2.22
C GLN A 69 -47.60 37.38 -1.26
N GLY A 70 -46.49 38.00 -1.69
CA GLY A 70 -46.14 39.42 -1.41
C GLY A 70 -45.42 39.81 -0.09
N ALA A 71 -44.24 40.42 -0.22
CA ALA A 71 -44.01 41.85 0.11
C ALA A 71 -42.55 42.29 -0.14
N LYS A 72 -42.41 43.43 -0.83
CA LYS A 72 -41.19 44.24 -1.02
C LYS A 72 -40.88 45.04 0.26
N SER A 73 -39.61 45.35 0.50
CA SER A 73 -39.18 46.73 0.84
C SER A 73 -37.66 46.92 0.75
N THR A 74 -37.26 47.89 -0.06
CA THR A 74 -35.95 48.57 -0.07
C THR A 74 -35.91 49.60 1.07
N PRO A 75 -34.72 50.00 1.55
CA PRO A 75 -34.36 51.41 1.36
C PRO A 75 -32.90 51.67 0.97
N THR A 76 -32.74 52.68 0.12
CA THR A 76 -31.54 53.40 -0.32
C THR A 76 -30.93 54.30 0.77
N THR A 77 -29.58 54.38 0.82
CA THR A 77 -28.82 55.63 1.02
C THR A 77 -27.40 55.54 0.42
N GLN A 78 -27.13 56.44 -0.53
CA GLN A 78 -25.85 56.98 -1.03
C GLN A 78 -25.14 57.81 0.06
N PHE A 79 -23.87 58.25 0.06
CA PHE A 79 -22.67 58.25 -0.81
C PHE A 79 -21.49 58.66 0.11
N ALA A 80 -20.26 58.23 -0.16
CA ALA A 80 -19.06 59.05 0.06
C ALA A 80 -17.96 58.64 -0.94
N HIS A 81 -17.69 59.54 -1.88
CA HIS A 81 -16.61 59.46 -2.86
C HIS A 81 -15.25 59.80 -2.22
N THR A 82 -14.23 58.99 -2.49
CA THR A 82 -12.84 59.44 -2.69
C THR A 82 -12.22 58.59 -3.81
N LEU A 83 -11.57 59.26 -4.77
CA LEU A 83 -10.94 58.74 -6.00
C LEU A 83 -9.49 58.22 -5.72
N PRO A 84 -8.84 57.51 -6.65
CA PRO A 84 -8.19 56.23 -6.39
C PRO A 84 -6.66 56.29 -6.40
N ALA A 85 -6.02 55.45 -5.60
CA ALA A 85 -4.65 55.00 -5.85
C ALA A 85 -4.71 53.78 -6.78
N SER A 86 -4.00 53.87 -7.90
CA SER A 86 -3.92 52.87 -8.95
C SER A 86 -3.49 51.49 -8.42
N PRO A 87 -4.28 50.43 -8.62
CA PRO A 87 -3.79 49.07 -8.49
C PRO A 87 -3.20 48.60 -9.82
N THR A 88 -1.96 48.14 -9.74
CA THR A 88 -1.25 47.30 -10.71
C THR A 88 -2.16 46.14 -11.16
N PRO A 89 -2.13 45.70 -12.43
CA PRO A 89 -3.07 44.70 -12.94
C PRO A 89 -2.88 43.39 -12.20
N THR A 90 -3.90 42.96 -11.48
CA THR A 90 -4.06 41.58 -11.04
C THR A 90 -4.45 40.77 -12.27
N ASP A 91 -3.61 39.81 -12.68
CA ASP A 91 -4.00 38.78 -13.61
C ASP A 91 -5.16 37.97 -13.01
N GLN A 92 -6.37 38.34 -13.40
CA GLN A 92 -7.59 37.61 -13.14
C GLN A 92 -7.67 36.43 -14.10
N ASN A 93 -7.04 35.31 -13.72
CA ASN A 93 -7.53 33.97 -14.08
C ASN A 93 -6.94 32.82 -13.24
N ALA A 94 -6.59 33.07 -11.97
CA ALA A 94 -6.39 31.99 -11.02
C ALA A 94 -7.72 31.73 -10.29
N THR A 95 -8.43 30.67 -10.68
CA THR A 95 -9.44 30.05 -9.82
C THR A 95 -8.79 29.84 -8.45
N PRO A 96 -9.42 30.22 -7.32
CA PRO A 96 -8.82 30.00 -6.01
C PRO A 96 -8.51 28.51 -5.86
N THR A 97 -7.23 28.15 -5.74
CA THR A 97 -6.85 26.79 -5.36
C THR A 97 -7.55 26.52 -4.05
N ALA A 98 -8.49 25.57 -4.04
CA ALA A 98 -9.16 25.17 -2.80
C ALA A 98 -8.09 24.86 -1.75
N ALA A 99 -8.28 25.35 -0.52
CA ALA A 99 -7.36 25.05 0.56
C ALA A 99 -7.14 23.52 0.62
N PRO A 100 -5.89 23.05 0.72
CA PRO A 100 -5.62 21.62 0.66
C PRO A 100 -6.38 20.90 1.80
N PRO A 101 -6.92 19.71 1.54
CA PRO A 101 -7.73 18.92 2.48
C PRO A 101 -6.87 18.24 3.58
N ILE A 102 -5.74 18.84 3.94
CA ILE A 102 -4.75 18.33 4.89
C ILE A 102 -4.52 19.41 5.94
N PHE A 103 -4.71 19.06 7.21
CA PHE A 103 -4.75 20.01 8.32
C PHE A 103 -3.72 19.66 9.38
N SER A 104 -3.12 20.68 10.00
CA SER A 104 -2.28 20.46 11.19
C SER A 104 -3.11 19.83 12.32
N PRO A 105 -2.50 19.08 13.24
CA PRO A 105 -3.20 18.43 14.35
C PRO A 105 -4.07 19.37 15.21
N ASN A 106 -3.71 20.66 15.26
CA ASN A 106 -4.38 21.67 16.06
C ASN A 106 -5.24 22.65 15.23
N ASN A 107 -5.46 22.38 13.93
CA ASN A 107 -6.14 23.30 13.00
C ASN A 107 -5.59 24.74 13.02
N ILE A 108 -4.28 24.87 13.29
CA ILE A 108 -3.59 26.16 13.26
C ILE A 108 -3.37 26.52 11.79
N ALA A 109 -3.64 27.78 11.42
CA ALA A 109 -3.36 28.29 10.09
C ALA A 109 -1.85 28.15 9.78
N ILE A 110 -1.54 27.34 8.77
CA ILE A 110 -0.16 27.08 8.33
C ILE A 110 0.10 27.95 7.10
N PRO A 111 1.29 28.57 6.97
CA PRO A 111 1.66 29.24 5.73
C PRO A 111 1.61 28.25 4.55
N PRO A 112 1.31 28.73 3.33
CA PRO A 112 1.39 27.90 2.13
C PRO A 112 2.83 27.43 1.92
N LEU A 113 3.00 26.17 1.52
CA LEU A 113 4.31 25.65 1.14
C LEU A 113 4.70 26.22 -0.23
N GLN A 114 5.90 26.81 -0.34
CA GLN A 114 6.49 27.16 -1.63
C GLN A 114 7.43 26.05 -2.05
N LEU A 115 7.12 25.37 -3.15
CA LEU A 115 7.95 24.31 -3.68
C LEU A 115 9.11 24.88 -4.51
N PRO A 116 10.33 24.36 -4.35
CA PRO A 116 11.44 24.66 -5.25
C PRO A 116 11.07 24.38 -6.71
N ALA A 117 11.32 25.36 -7.57
CA ALA A 117 11.23 25.20 -9.02
C ALA A 117 12.35 24.30 -9.56
N GLY A 118 12.24 23.88 -10.82
CA GLY A 118 13.24 23.03 -11.48
C GLY A 118 13.18 21.57 -11.04
N ARG A 119 12.02 21.11 -10.59
CA ARG A 119 11.72 19.71 -10.31
C ARG A 119 10.43 19.28 -10.98
N GLU A 120 10.35 17.99 -11.28
CA GLU A 120 9.17 17.36 -11.88
C GLU A 120 8.72 16.17 -11.03
N ILE A 121 7.41 15.97 -11.00
CA ILE A 121 6.75 14.86 -10.33
C ILE A 121 6.30 13.87 -11.39
N ILE A 122 6.73 12.63 -11.24
CA ILE A 122 6.29 11.51 -12.09
C ILE A 122 5.18 10.78 -11.36
N TYR A 123 4.05 10.57 -12.03
CA TYR A 123 2.92 9.84 -11.46
C TYR A 123 2.23 8.94 -12.48
N GLU A 124 1.69 7.84 -11.99
CA GLU A 124 0.97 6.83 -12.73
C GLU A 124 -0.54 7.07 -12.65
N GLN A 125 -1.24 6.93 -13.78
CA GLN A 125 -2.68 6.66 -13.80
C GLN A 125 -2.94 5.39 -14.61
N GLN A 126 -4.18 4.89 -14.59
CA GLN A 126 -4.56 3.65 -15.29
C GLN A 126 -4.17 3.64 -16.78
N ASN A 127 -4.15 4.80 -17.44
CA ASN A 127 -3.92 4.87 -18.89
C ASN A 127 -2.48 5.19 -19.28
N ASN A 128 -1.79 6.04 -18.51
CA ASN A 128 -0.47 6.56 -18.86
C ASN A 128 0.32 6.90 -17.61
N ILE A 129 1.64 7.05 -17.80
CA ILE A 129 2.53 7.68 -16.83
C ILE A 129 2.74 9.13 -17.27
N TYR A 130 2.64 10.04 -16.31
CA TYR A 130 2.69 11.48 -16.54
C TYR A 130 3.86 12.12 -15.78
N MET A 131 4.24 13.29 -16.27
CA MET A 131 5.22 14.18 -15.66
C MET A 131 4.62 15.58 -15.54
N VAL A 132 4.80 16.24 -14.41
CA VAL A 132 4.31 17.61 -14.18
C VAL A 132 5.32 18.40 -13.36
N SER A 133 5.39 19.71 -13.57
CA SER A 133 6.23 20.59 -12.75
C SER A 133 5.83 20.54 -11.27
N SER A 134 6.81 20.55 -10.38
CA SER A 134 6.58 20.60 -8.93
C SER A 134 5.80 21.83 -8.47
N THR A 135 5.91 22.96 -9.17
CA THR A 135 5.19 24.19 -8.85
C THR A 135 3.76 24.19 -9.38
N GLY A 136 3.35 23.14 -10.09
CA GLY A 136 2.05 23.07 -10.77
C GLY A 136 1.97 23.94 -12.02
N ASP A 137 3.08 24.55 -12.44
CA ASP A 137 3.14 25.36 -13.65
C ASP A 137 3.12 24.45 -14.89
N GLY A 138 2.16 24.70 -15.78
CA GLY A 138 2.00 23.95 -17.02
C GLY A 138 1.04 22.75 -16.91
N SER A 139 0.77 22.11 -18.04
CA SER A 139 -0.08 20.92 -18.10
C SER A 139 0.76 19.65 -17.95
N PRO A 140 0.23 18.60 -17.27
CA PRO A 140 0.89 17.31 -17.24
C PRO A 140 1.20 16.78 -18.63
N GLN A 141 2.41 16.26 -18.80
CA GLN A 141 2.90 15.66 -20.03
C GLN A 141 2.90 14.15 -19.91
N VAL A 142 2.48 13.46 -20.97
CA VAL A 142 2.54 12.00 -21.04
C VAL A 142 3.97 11.57 -21.33
N ILE A 143 4.52 10.69 -20.51
CA ILE A 143 5.80 10.01 -20.79
C ILE A 143 5.53 8.91 -21.81
N THR A 144 6.39 8.78 -22.81
CA THR A 144 6.25 7.76 -23.85
C THR A 144 6.58 6.38 -23.30
N THR A 145 5.55 5.60 -22.96
CA THR A 145 5.68 4.25 -22.38
C THR A 145 4.96 3.20 -23.24
N PRO A 146 5.50 2.82 -24.42
CA PRO A 146 4.90 1.82 -25.29
C PRO A 146 4.75 0.49 -24.56
N GLY A 147 3.63 -0.19 -24.84
CA GLY A 147 3.31 -1.47 -24.24
C GLY A 147 2.91 -1.41 -22.76
N TYR A 148 2.92 -0.23 -22.14
CA TYR A 148 2.51 -0.06 -20.74
C TYR A 148 1.11 -0.59 -20.49
N ILE A 149 1.00 -1.39 -19.42
CA ILE A 149 -0.27 -1.91 -18.92
C ILE A 149 -0.27 -1.62 -17.42
N TYR A 150 -1.28 -0.87 -16.97
CA TYR A 150 -1.47 -0.63 -15.55
C TYR A 150 -1.64 -1.93 -14.78
N ASN A 151 -0.86 -2.07 -13.72
CA ASN A 151 -0.90 -3.23 -12.84
C ASN A 151 -0.73 -2.79 -11.40
N GLN A 152 -1.77 -2.98 -10.59
CA GLN A 152 -1.76 -2.58 -9.18
C GLN A 152 -0.63 -3.24 -8.37
N ALA A 153 -0.23 -4.47 -8.72
CA ALA A 153 0.83 -5.21 -8.06
C ALA A 153 2.25 -4.86 -8.54
N VAL A 154 2.38 -4.23 -9.72
CA VAL A 154 3.66 -3.97 -10.37
C VAL A 154 3.77 -2.48 -10.68
N ARG A 155 4.42 -1.76 -9.78
CA ARG A 155 4.57 -0.31 -9.85
C ARG A 155 5.76 0.05 -10.74
N PRO A 156 5.66 1.10 -11.57
CA PRO A 156 6.83 1.69 -12.21
C PRO A 156 7.82 2.20 -11.15
N VAL A 157 9.10 2.07 -11.44
CA VAL A 157 10.20 2.46 -10.54
C VAL A 157 11.17 3.34 -11.30
N LEU A 158 11.58 4.46 -10.70
CA LEU A 158 12.66 5.26 -11.24
C LEU A 158 14.00 4.68 -10.78
N THR A 159 14.88 4.35 -11.73
CA THR A 159 16.25 3.93 -11.41
C THR A 159 17.08 5.10 -10.88
N PRO A 160 18.15 4.85 -10.11
CA PRO A 160 19.10 5.89 -9.72
C PRO A 160 19.75 6.64 -10.90
N SER A 161 19.78 6.03 -12.09
CA SER A 161 20.24 6.67 -13.33
C SER A 161 19.19 7.58 -13.99
N GLY A 162 17.99 7.72 -13.43
CA GLY A 162 16.93 8.58 -13.98
C GLY A 162 16.07 7.92 -15.06
N GLN A 163 16.18 6.61 -15.25
CA GLN A 163 15.36 5.87 -16.21
C GLN A 163 14.14 5.29 -15.51
N LEU A 164 13.01 5.29 -16.19
CA LEU A 164 11.77 4.70 -15.70
C LEU A 164 11.70 3.22 -16.13
N LEU A 165 11.69 2.33 -15.15
CA LEU A 165 11.43 0.90 -15.30
C LEU A 165 9.92 0.66 -15.15
N TYR A 166 9.27 0.06 -16.14
CA TYR A 166 7.83 -0.20 -16.10
C TYR A 166 7.46 -1.54 -16.76
N SER A 167 6.28 -2.06 -16.40
CA SER A 167 5.75 -3.31 -16.93
C SER A 167 4.64 -3.10 -17.97
N GLY A 168 4.46 -4.12 -18.80
CA GLY A 168 3.49 -4.16 -19.88
C GLY A 168 3.38 -5.57 -20.44
N ASP A 169 3.42 -5.70 -21.77
CA ASP A 169 3.67 -6.97 -22.48
C ASP A 169 5.14 -7.45 -22.39
N GLY A 170 5.83 -7.05 -21.31
CA GLY A 170 7.26 -7.18 -21.07
C GLY A 170 7.72 -6.22 -19.99
N ILE A 171 9.02 -6.15 -19.80
CA ILE A 171 9.67 -5.15 -18.94
C ILE A 171 10.41 -4.16 -19.84
N TYR A 172 10.21 -2.87 -19.56
CA TYR A 172 10.74 -1.77 -20.35
C TYR A 172 11.53 -0.80 -19.49
N LEU A 173 12.52 -0.17 -20.10
CA LEU A 173 13.32 0.90 -19.54
C LEU A 173 13.25 2.10 -20.49
N THR A 174 12.89 3.28 -19.98
CA THR A 174 12.85 4.51 -20.80
C THR A 174 13.50 5.67 -20.07
N ASP A 175 14.19 6.54 -20.81
CA ASP A 175 14.58 7.85 -20.28
C ASP A 175 13.33 8.74 -20.20
N ILE A 176 13.16 9.45 -19.09
CA ILE A 176 11.98 10.28 -18.83
C ILE A 176 11.97 11.58 -19.66
N PHE A 177 13.11 11.97 -20.25
CA PHE A 177 13.29 13.18 -21.06
C PHE A 177 13.38 12.91 -22.58
N GLY A 178 13.05 11.70 -23.04
CA GLY A 178 12.71 11.46 -24.44
C GLY A 178 13.67 10.58 -25.25
N ASP A 179 14.45 9.71 -24.61
CA ASP A 179 15.12 8.63 -25.35
C ASP A 179 14.12 7.51 -25.72
N THR A 180 14.50 6.64 -26.66
CA THR A 180 13.62 5.56 -27.12
C THR A 180 13.49 4.48 -26.04
N PRO A 181 12.26 4.08 -25.66
CA PRO A 181 12.04 2.99 -24.72
C PRO A 181 12.67 1.67 -25.20
N GLU A 182 13.41 1.00 -24.31
CA GLU A 182 14.05 -0.28 -24.54
C GLU A 182 13.27 -1.39 -23.85
N LYS A 183 12.92 -2.46 -24.58
CA LYS A 183 12.32 -3.66 -24.02
C LYS A 183 13.41 -4.59 -23.52
N ILE A 184 13.63 -4.64 -22.21
CA ILE A 184 14.71 -5.45 -21.60
C ILE A 184 14.29 -6.91 -21.36
N ALA A 185 12.97 -7.18 -21.31
CA ALA A 185 12.44 -8.53 -21.26
C ALA A 185 11.09 -8.65 -22.00
N SER A 186 10.88 -9.76 -22.72
CA SER A 186 9.61 -10.07 -23.36
C SER A 186 8.75 -10.96 -22.46
N LEU A 187 7.44 -10.70 -22.43
CA LEU A 187 6.48 -11.54 -21.73
C LEU A 187 5.70 -12.38 -22.75
N ALA A 188 5.48 -13.66 -22.45
CA ALA A 188 4.59 -14.48 -23.26
C ALA A 188 3.13 -14.01 -23.13
N PRO A 189 2.28 -14.13 -24.17
CA PRO A 189 0.94 -13.54 -24.18
C PRO A 189 -0.02 -14.05 -23.09
N ASP A 190 0.23 -15.23 -22.54
CA ASP A 190 -0.55 -15.91 -21.51
C ASP A 190 0.02 -15.74 -20.10
N LEU A 191 1.11 -14.99 -19.95
CA LEU A 191 1.73 -14.68 -18.66
C LEU A 191 1.41 -13.25 -18.24
N VAL A 192 1.33 -13.05 -16.92
CA VAL A 192 1.24 -11.74 -16.27
C VAL A 192 2.43 -11.56 -15.33
N ILE A 193 2.93 -10.32 -15.23
CA ILE A 193 3.93 -9.97 -14.21
C ILE A 193 3.18 -9.69 -12.90
N THR A 194 3.62 -10.30 -11.81
CA THR A 194 2.91 -10.26 -10.52
C THR A 194 3.65 -9.49 -9.43
N SER A 195 4.93 -9.19 -9.64
CA SER A 195 5.73 -8.31 -8.78
C SER A 195 7.00 -7.87 -9.50
N MET A 196 7.61 -6.77 -9.07
CA MET A 196 8.90 -6.28 -9.57
C MET A 196 9.63 -5.50 -8.47
N ALA A 197 10.94 -5.68 -8.37
CA ALA A 197 11.80 -4.93 -7.46
C ALA A 197 13.13 -4.56 -8.15
N LEU A 198 13.69 -3.42 -7.73
CA LEU A 198 15.01 -2.93 -8.14
C LEU A 198 15.91 -2.92 -6.90
N SER A 199 17.19 -3.24 -7.05
CA SER A 199 18.18 -3.04 -5.99
C SER A 199 18.38 -1.55 -5.70
N SER A 200 18.81 -1.21 -4.49
CA SER A 200 19.00 0.19 -4.05
C SER A 200 20.02 0.97 -4.89
N ASP A 201 21.00 0.29 -5.47
CA ASP A 201 21.98 0.85 -6.41
C ASP A 201 21.52 0.86 -7.88
N GLY A 202 20.36 0.28 -8.18
CA GLY A 202 19.80 0.18 -9.52
C GLY A 202 20.51 -0.80 -10.45
N SER A 203 21.46 -1.59 -9.96
CA SER A 203 22.24 -2.51 -10.80
C SER A 203 21.51 -3.81 -11.13
N MET A 204 20.57 -4.23 -10.28
CA MET A 204 19.83 -5.48 -10.39
C MET A 204 18.33 -5.25 -10.40
N VAL A 205 17.62 -6.12 -11.13
CA VAL A 205 16.17 -6.18 -11.19
C VAL A 205 15.71 -7.60 -10.88
N ALA A 206 14.54 -7.73 -10.29
CA ALA A 206 13.86 -9.00 -10.14
C ALA A 206 12.35 -8.84 -10.37
N TRP A 207 11.70 -9.85 -10.94
CA TRP A 207 10.26 -9.89 -11.10
C TRP A 207 9.75 -11.32 -11.09
N SER A 208 8.46 -11.49 -10.83
CA SER A 208 7.77 -12.78 -10.93
C SER A 208 6.72 -12.77 -12.03
N THR A 209 6.50 -13.93 -12.65
CA THR A 209 5.42 -14.14 -13.63
C THR A 209 4.53 -15.31 -13.24
N GLU A 210 3.26 -15.24 -13.61
CA GLU A 210 2.26 -16.28 -13.40
C GLU A 210 1.36 -16.38 -14.65
N PRO A 211 0.77 -17.54 -14.98
CA PRO A 211 -0.22 -17.62 -16.05
C PRO A 211 -1.44 -16.75 -15.74
N ALA A 212 -1.98 -16.08 -16.75
CA ALA A 212 -3.18 -15.26 -16.62
C ALA A 212 -4.41 -16.04 -16.11
N SER A 213 -4.39 -17.37 -16.21
CA SER A 213 -5.40 -18.27 -15.64
C SER A 213 -5.25 -18.52 -14.13
N GLY A 214 -4.11 -18.18 -13.51
CA GLY A 214 -3.74 -18.54 -12.13
C GLY A 214 -3.20 -19.98 -11.98
N ASP A 215 -3.41 -20.82 -12.99
CA ASP A 215 -2.96 -22.22 -13.00
C ASP A 215 -1.75 -22.42 -13.92
N GLY A 216 -0.63 -22.90 -13.38
CA GLY A 216 0.54 -23.33 -14.13
C GLY A 216 1.86 -23.04 -13.42
N ILE A 217 2.86 -22.55 -14.15
CA ILE A 217 4.21 -22.33 -13.64
C ILE A 217 4.41 -20.86 -13.25
N ILE A 218 4.86 -20.65 -12.02
CA ILE A 218 5.34 -19.37 -11.52
C ILE A 218 6.86 -19.36 -11.69
N ASP A 219 7.36 -18.34 -12.37
CA ASP A 219 8.79 -18.10 -12.56
C ASP A 219 9.22 -16.83 -11.82
N ILE A 220 10.44 -16.82 -11.32
CA ILE A 220 11.11 -15.61 -10.82
C ILE A 220 12.38 -15.40 -11.63
N TYR A 221 12.53 -14.18 -12.11
CA TYR A 221 13.70 -13.72 -12.84
C TYR A 221 14.45 -12.70 -11.98
N ALA A 222 15.77 -12.78 -11.95
CA ALA A 222 16.62 -11.82 -11.26
C ALA A 222 18.02 -11.77 -11.85
N GLY A 223 18.67 -10.62 -11.73
CA GLY A 223 20.04 -10.43 -12.19
C GLY A 223 20.31 -8.99 -12.58
N PRO A 224 21.41 -8.73 -13.32
CA PRO A 224 21.74 -7.40 -13.80
C PRO A 224 20.57 -6.78 -14.58
N LEU A 225 20.33 -5.48 -14.42
CA LEU A 225 19.19 -4.77 -15.06
C LEU A 225 19.10 -5.03 -16.58
N THR A 226 20.23 -5.21 -17.25
CA THR A 226 20.31 -5.43 -18.71
C THR A 226 20.26 -6.89 -19.13
N ALA A 227 20.44 -7.84 -18.21
CA ALA A 227 20.50 -9.27 -18.50
C ALA A 227 20.04 -10.12 -17.30
N PRO A 228 18.77 -10.00 -16.87
CA PRO A 228 18.20 -10.83 -15.82
C PRO A 228 17.94 -12.26 -16.33
N ASP A 229 18.16 -13.24 -15.46
CA ASP A 229 17.96 -14.66 -15.77
C ASP A 229 16.90 -15.27 -14.86
N LYS A 230 16.34 -16.42 -15.26
CA LYS A 230 15.47 -17.19 -14.37
C LYS A 230 16.29 -17.66 -13.17
N VAL A 231 15.77 -17.47 -11.95
CA VAL A 231 16.43 -17.86 -10.69
C VAL A 231 15.60 -18.82 -9.84
N PHE A 232 14.30 -18.95 -10.13
CA PHE A 232 13.42 -19.88 -9.43
C PHE A 232 12.20 -20.22 -10.29
N GLU A 233 11.68 -21.43 -10.12
CA GLU A 233 10.53 -21.97 -10.85
C GLU A 233 9.70 -22.86 -9.90
N GLN A 234 8.37 -22.72 -9.93
CA GLN A 234 7.46 -23.58 -9.17
C GLN A 234 6.09 -23.72 -9.83
N SER A 235 5.32 -24.72 -9.39
CA SER A 235 3.90 -24.85 -9.77
C SER A 235 3.01 -23.98 -8.87
N SER A 236 2.02 -23.29 -9.44
CA SER A 236 0.99 -22.56 -8.69
C SER A 236 0.08 -23.48 -7.87
N THR A 237 0.09 -24.79 -8.15
CA THR A 237 -0.58 -25.81 -7.33
C THR A 237 0.15 -26.12 -6.02
N THR A 238 1.35 -25.57 -5.83
CA THR A 238 2.22 -25.84 -4.68
C THR A 238 2.66 -24.52 -4.08
N CYS A 239 1.69 -23.75 -3.56
CA CYS A 239 1.99 -22.52 -2.84
C CYS A 239 2.76 -22.79 -1.52
N PRO A 240 3.55 -21.84 -0.99
CA PRO A 240 3.45 -20.38 -1.19
C PRO A 240 3.67 -19.93 -2.64
N CYS A 241 2.80 -19.09 -3.16
CA CYS A 241 2.85 -18.62 -4.54
C CYS A 241 3.76 -17.40 -4.63
N PHE A 242 5.06 -17.68 -4.72
CA PHE A 242 6.12 -16.71 -4.47
C PHE A 242 6.15 -15.56 -5.47
N ARG A 243 6.35 -14.37 -4.91
CA ARG A 243 6.54 -13.09 -5.59
C ARG A 243 7.73 -12.38 -5.02
N VAL A 244 8.36 -11.55 -5.82
CA VAL A 244 9.47 -10.69 -5.41
C VAL A 244 8.92 -9.59 -4.50
N PHE A 245 9.51 -9.45 -3.32
CA PHE A 245 9.26 -8.31 -2.43
C PHE A 245 10.36 -7.26 -2.56
N ALA A 246 11.62 -7.64 -2.33
CA ALA A 246 12.76 -6.72 -2.37
C ALA A 246 14.10 -7.46 -2.51
N PHE A 247 15.15 -6.74 -2.88
CA PHE A 247 16.53 -7.18 -2.66
C PHE A 247 16.96 -6.86 -1.22
N MET A 248 17.74 -7.76 -0.61
CA MET A 248 18.45 -7.43 0.62
C MET A 248 19.57 -6.42 0.33
N ASN A 249 19.73 -5.43 1.22
CA ASN A 249 20.84 -4.49 1.12
C ASN A 249 22.11 -5.17 1.67
N ASP A 250 23.13 -5.38 0.83
CA ASP A 250 24.44 -5.89 1.27
C ASP A 250 25.54 -4.81 1.10
N PRO A 251 26.14 -4.31 2.19
CA PRO A 251 27.23 -3.35 2.12
C PRO A 251 28.58 -3.97 1.68
N ALA A 252 28.73 -5.30 1.70
CA ALA A 252 29.86 -5.97 1.07
C ALA A 252 29.58 -6.13 -0.42
N LYS A 253 30.61 -6.08 -1.28
CA LYS A 253 30.51 -6.17 -2.76
C LYS A 253 29.93 -7.49 -3.31
N HIS A 254 29.22 -8.27 -2.49
CA HIS A 254 28.31 -9.35 -2.88
C HIS A 254 26.86 -8.85 -3.00
N SER A 255 26.70 -7.53 -3.18
CA SER A 255 25.44 -6.80 -3.45
C SER A 255 24.43 -7.66 -4.21
N ASN A 256 23.24 -7.81 -3.62
CA ASN A 256 22.05 -8.36 -4.26
C ASN A 256 22.04 -9.89 -4.48
N SER A 257 22.83 -10.68 -3.75
CA SER A 257 22.76 -12.15 -3.84
C SER A 257 21.56 -12.78 -3.14
N THR A 258 20.77 -12.01 -2.39
CA THR A 258 19.59 -12.51 -1.67
C THR A 258 18.35 -11.72 -2.04
N LEU A 259 17.32 -12.44 -2.50
CA LEU A 259 15.98 -11.91 -2.70
C LEU A 259 15.10 -12.21 -1.49
N LEU A 260 14.25 -11.24 -1.16
CA LEU A 260 13.11 -11.41 -0.29
C LEU A 260 11.88 -11.72 -1.13
N LEU A 261 11.18 -12.80 -0.78
CA LEU A 261 9.97 -13.26 -1.45
C LEU A 261 8.77 -13.19 -0.51
N THR A 262 7.58 -12.99 -1.07
CA THR A 262 6.29 -13.03 -0.35
C THR A 262 5.29 -13.91 -1.10
N ASP A 263 4.16 -14.27 -0.48
CA ASP A 263 3.11 -15.10 -1.07
C ASP A 263 1.95 -14.24 -1.59
N GLY A 264 1.64 -14.40 -2.87
CA GLY A 264 0.49 -13.74 -3.52
C GLY A 264 -0.87 -14.41 -3.25
N GLN A 265 -0.90 -15.52 -2.51
CA GLN A 265 -2.12 -16.31 -2.22
C GLN A 265 -2.98 -16.64 -3.46
N GLN A 266 -2.34 -16.91 -4.61
CA GLN A 266 -3.01 -17.19 -5.89
C GLN A 266 -3.90 -16.04 -6.41
N SER A 267 -3.69 -14.80 -5.95
CA SER A 267 -4.41 -13.62 -6.46
C SER A 267 -3.46 -12.72 -7.24
N HIS A 268 -3.78 -12.31 -8.46
CA HIS A 268 -2.96 -11.34 -9.22
C HIS A 268 -2.94 -9.93 -8.60
N GLU A 269 -3.69 -9.70 -7.53
CA GLU A 269 -3.69 -8.45 -6.77
C GLU A 269 -2.40 -8.29 -5.96
N ALA A 270 -2.14 -7.08 -5.45
CA ALA A 270 -0.95 -6.73 -4.67
C ALA A 270 -0.97 -7.30 -3.23
N ILE A 271 -1.44 -8.53 -3.04
CA ILE A 271 -1.48 -9.23 -1.74
C ILE A 271 -0.09 -9.81 -1.44
N GLN A 272 0.38 -9.65 -0.21
CA GLN A 272 1.73 -10.05 0.20
C GLN A 272 1.73 -10.67 1.59
N PHE A 273 1.68 -12.00 1.69
CA PHE A 273 1.70 -12.71 2.98
C PHE A 273 3.00 -13.49 3.19
N GLY A 274 3.46 -13.58 4.43
CA GLY A 274 4.73 -14.21 4.78
C GLY A 274 5.94 -13.53 4.13
N LEU A 275 7.12 -14.04 4.47
CA LEU A 275 8.38 -13.53 3.95
C LEU A 275 9.39 -14.68 3.92
N TRP A 276 10.09 -14.83 2.80
CA TRP A 276 11.11 -15.84 2.60
C TRP A 276 12.37 -15.23 2.01
N THR A 277 13.48 -15.95 2.12
CA THR A 277 14.75 -15.60 1.49
C THR A 277 15.06 -16.61 0.39
N LEU A 278 15.54 -16.11 -0.74
CA LEU A 278 16.09 -16.89 -1.84
C LEU A 278 17.52 -16.43 -2.10
N ASP A 279 18.47 -17.37 -2.03
CA ASP A 279 19.87 -17.15 -2.39
C ASP A 279 20.04 -17.32 -3.90
N LEU A 280 20.40 -16.24 -4.59
CA LEU A 280 20.58 -16.22 -6.05
C LEU A 280 21.82 -16.98 -6.52
N THR A 281 22.72 -17.35 -5.61
CA THR A 281 23.87 -18.19 -5.94
C THR A 281 23.55 -19.68 -5.87
N ALA A 282 22.39 -20.03 -5.32
CA ALA A 282 21.92 -21.40 -5.22
C ALA A 282 21.33 -21.88 -6.55
N PRO A 283 21.22 -23.21 -6.77
CA PRO A 283 20.56 -23.76 -7.95
C PRO A 283 19.09 -23.32 -8.05
N LEU A 284 18.52 -23.33 -9.26
CA LEU A 284 17.10 -23.02 -9.54
C LEU A 284 16.09 -23.77 -8.64
N SER A 285 16.46 -24.97 -8.19
CA SER A 285 15.64 -25.83 -7.33
C SER A 285 15.79 -25.51 -5.82
N ALA A 286 16.49 -24.44 -5.46
CA ALA A 286 16.68 -24.07 -4.07
C ALA A 286 15.34 -23.68 -3.43
N THR A 287 15.09 -24.22 -2.24
CA THR A 287 13.86 -23.91 -1.50
C THR A 287 14.02 -22.59 -0.75
N PRO A 288 13.12 -21.62 -0.95
CA PRO A 288 13.12 -20.38 -0.17
C PRO A 288 12.97 -20.65 1.33
N ARG A 289 13.69 -19.91 2.16
CA ARG A 289 13.70 -20.11 3.61
C ARG A 289 12.79 -19.09 4.30
N PRO A 290 11.84 -19.52 5.15
CA PRO A 290 10.88 -18.61 5.79
C PRO A 290 11.56 -17.71 6.84
N LEU A 291 11.14 -16.45 6.87
CA LEU A 291 11.41 -15.45 7.91
C LEU A 291 10.12 -15.12 8.67
N LEU A 292 9.03 -14.87 7.94
CA LEU A 292 7.68 -14.79 8.45
C LEU A 292 6.90 -16.02 7.98
N ASP A 293 6.02 -16.52 8.83
CA ASP A 293 5.10 -17.59 8.46
C ASP A 293 4.11 -17.09 7.40
N GLY A 294 3.79 -17.93 6.41
CA GLY A 294 2.85 -17.61 5.33
C GLY A 294 1.39 -18.05 5.57
N ASN A 295 1.10 -18.68 6.71
CA ASN A 295 -0.24 -19.17 7.04
C ASN A 295 -1.05 -18.12 7.83
N SER A 296 -0.36 -17.22 8.52
CA SER A 296 -0.92 -16.06 9.20
C SER A 296 -1.05 -14.92 8.20
N PRO A 297 -2.04 -14.01 8.38
CA PRO A 297 -2.20 -12.84 7.53
C PRO A 297 -1.17 -11.75 7.84
N GLN A 298 0.10 -12.11 8.06
CA GLN A 298 1.19 -11.17 8.26
C GLN A 298 1.92 -10.97 6.94
N GLY A 299 2.42 -9.77 6.69
CA GLY A 299 2.98 -9.40 5.39
C GLY A 299 4.06 -8.33 5.50
N PRO A 300 5.06 -8.36 4.60
CA PRO A 300 6.06 -7.30 4.52
C PRO A 300 5.43 -6.04 3.90
N LEU A 301 5.78 -4.87 4.41
CA LEU A 301 5.22 -3.60 3.95
C LEU A 301 6.27 -2.72 3.25
N ALA A 302 7.47 -2.64 3.83
CA ALA A 302 8.59 -1.89 3.25
C ALA A 302 9.93 -2.40 3.79
N LEU A 303 10.98 -2.26 3.00
CA LEU A 303 12.37 -2.41 3.43
C LEU A 303 13.06 -1.04 3.39
N SER A 304 13.87 -0.72 4.40
CA SER A 304 14.62 0.54 4.44
C SER A 304 15.55 0.69 3.22
N PRO A 305 15.61 1.87 2.56
CA PRO A 305 16.34 2.04 1.30
C PRO A 305 17.83 1.67 1.32
N TYR A 306 18.50 1.84 2.47
CA TYR A 306 19.95 1.63 2.61
C TYR A 306 20.30 0.72 3.79
N GLY A 307 19.32 0.02 4.34
CA GLY A 307 19.51 -0.83 5.51
C GLY A 307 18.62 -2.05 5.46
N ASN A 308 18.87 -3.00 6.34
CA ASN A 308 18.08 -4.22 6.44
C ASN A 308 17.01 -4.11 7.53
N VAL A 309 16.37 -2.95 7.61
CA VAL A 309 15.25 -2.73 8.53
C VAL A 309 13.95 -3.00 7.79
N LEU A 310 13.23 -4.03 8.21
CA LEU A 310 11.95 -4.45 7.67
C LEU A 310 10.82 -3.81 8.48
N LEU A 311 9.93 -3.12 7.79
CA LEU A 311 8.60 -2.80 8.28
C LEU A 311 7.62 -3.86 7.77
N TYR A 312 6.88 -4.47 8.68
CA TYR A 312 5.92 -5.52 8.36
C TYR A 312 4.67 -5.40 9.24
N SER A 313 3.58 -6.00 8.80
CA SER A 313 2.37 -6.16 9.61
C SER A 313 2.30 -7.55 10.22
N SER A 314 1.88 -7.66 11.48
CA SER A 314 1.45 -8.95 12.02
C SER A 314 0.05 -9.36 11.56
N TYR A 315 -0.73 -8.42 10.98
CA TYR A 315 -2.07 -8.70 10.50
C TYR A 315 -2.51 -7.73 9.40
N GLU A 316 -2.90 -8.29 8.27
CA GLU A 316 -3.50 -7.61 7.13
C GLU A 316 -4.89 -8.17 6.86
N GLY A 317 -5.85 -7.28 6.62
CA GLY A 317 -7.25 -7.63 6.48
C GLY A 317 -7.94 -6.88 5.36
N GLN A 318 -9.10 -7.38 4.97
CA GLN A 318 -9.98 -6.70 4.04
C GLN A 318 -10.71 -5.56 4.75
N VAL A 319 -10.90 -4.46 4.03
CA VAL A 319 -11.60 -3.27 4.49
C VAL A 319 -12.91 -3.14 3.70
N PRO A 320 -14.05 -2.81 4.33
CA PRO A 320 -15.26 -2.45 3.61
C PRO A 320 -15.01 -1.36 2.55
N THR A 321 -15.53 -1.59 1.35
CA THR A 321 -15.47 -0.62 0.24
C THR A 321 -16.44 0.54 0.49
N PRO A 322 -15.99 1.80 0.44
CA PRO A 322 -16.87 2.97 0.49
C PRO A 322 -17.92 2.93 -0.63
N THR A 323 -19.17 3.30 -0.33
CA THR A 323 -20.27 3.21 -1.31
C THR A 323 -20.34 4.37 -2.28
N ASP A 324 -19.46 5.35 -2.13
CA ASP A 324 -19.46 6.63 -2.87
C ASP A 324 -18.46 6.68 -4.04
N GLY A 325 -17.76 5.57 -4.30
CA GLY A 325 -16.75 5.48 -5.36
C GLY A 325 -15.46 6.26 -5.08
N SER A 326 -15.21 6.65 -3.84
CA SER A 326 -14.00 7.39 -3.45
C SER A 326 -12.71 6.57 -3.53
N VAL A 327 -12.84 5.24 -3.52
CA VAL A 327 -11.72 4.29 -3.62
C VAL A 327 -11.90 3.49 -4.91
N PRO A 328 -10.93 3.52 -5.84
CA PRO A 328 -10.93 2.66 -7.03
C PRO A 328 -11.09 1.16 -6.69
N ASP A 329 -11.79 0.43 -7.54
CA ASP A 329 -12.12 -0.99 -7.30
C ASP A 329 -10.87 -1.86 -7.06
N ASP A 330 -9.78 -1.60 -7.78
CA ASP A 330 -8.51 -2.30 -7.67
C ASP A 330 -7.75 -1.99 -6.36
N LEU A 331 -8.04 -0.87 -5.70
CA LEU A 331 -7.57 -0.58 -4.35
C LEU A 331 -8.51 -1.11 -3.27
N ALA A 332 -9.80 -1.23 -3.57
CA ALA A 332 -10.81 -1.70 -2.63
C ALA A 332 -10.66 -3.20 -2.30
N ILE A 333 -10.13 -3.99 -3.23
CA ILE A 333 -9.88 -5.43 -3.06
C ILE A 333 -8.60 -5.76 -2.27
N LEU A 334 -7.73 -4.77 -2.05
CA LEU A 334 -6.47 -4.97 -1.33
C LEU A 334 -6.70 -5.33 0.14
N LYS A 335 -5.69 -5.97 0.72
CA LYS A 335 -5.57 -6.13 2.16
C LYS A 335 -4.73 -5.00 2.73
N TYR A 336 -5.13 -4.51 3.89
CA TYR A 336 -4.49 -3.39 4.56
C TYR A 336 -3.97 -3.84 5.92
N ALA A 337 -2.80 -3.35 6.29
CA ALA A 337 -2.21 -3.61 7.60
C ALA A 337 -3.07 -3.00 8.72
N ASN A 338 -3.28 -3.76 9.77
CA ASN A 338 -3.88 -3.31 11.03
C ASN A 338 -2.82 -3.24 12.16
N SER A 339 -1.57 -3.53 11.85
CA SER A 339 -0.46 -3.40 12.80
C SER A 339 0.82 -3.05 12.08
N LEU A 340 1.77 -2.46 12.80
CA LEU A 340 3.09 -2.12 12.28
C LEU A 340 4.15 -2.60 13.28
N LYS A 341 5.05 -3.44 12.79
CA LYS A 341 6.23 -3.90 13.51
C LYS A 341 7.48 -3.64 12.69
N VAL A 342 8.56 -3.32 13.38
CA VAL A 342 9.86 -3.04 12.76
C VAL A 342 10.87 -4.02 13.32
N THR A 343 11.66 -4.64 12.45
CA THR A 343 12.77 -5.49 12.86
C THR A 343 13.99 -5.28 11.97
N THR A 344 15.15 -5.69 12.45
CA THR A 344 16.34 -5.84 11.60
C THR A 344 16.36 -7.25 11.03
N LEU A 345 16.75 -7.38 9.76
CA LEU A 345 17.11 -8.63 9.12
C LEU A 345 18.63 -8.76 9.15
N ASP A 346 19.14 -9.71 9.92
CA ASP A 346 20.58 -9.91 10.10
C ASP A 346 20.96 -11.40 10.24
N GLY A 347 22.27 -11.67 10.24
CA GLY A 347 22.83 -13.01 10.41
C GLY A 347 23.07 -13.79 9.11
N HIS A 348 23.74 -14.94 9.27
CA HIS A 348 23.99 -15.94 8.23
C HIS A 348 23.74 -17.33 8.83
N PRO A 349 22.57 -17.98 8.61
CA PRO A 349 21.48 -17.56 7.73
C PRO A 349 20.74 -16.32 8.25
N LEU A 350 20.07 -15.61 7.33
CA LEU A 350 19.28 -14.44 7.66
C LEU A 350 18.14 -14.82 8.61
N THR A 351 17.95 -14.04 9.66
CA THR A 351 16.88 -14.20 10.65
C THR A 351 16.25 -12.85 10.99
N MET A 352 15.02 -12.88 11.50
CA MET A 352 14.43 -11.71 12.12
C MET A 352 14.97 -11.52 13.53
N ASP A 353 15.46 -10.33 13.82
CA ASP A 353 15.85 -9.92 15.16
C ASP A 353 14.60 -9.58 16.02
N ILE A 354 14.81 -9.11 17.24
CA ILE A 354 13.69 -8.70 18.14
C ILE A 354 12.92 -7.54 17.51
N SER A 355 11.64 -7.79 17.24
CA SER A 355 10.75 -6.78 16.63
C SER A 355 10.26 -5.75 17.64
N GLN A 356 10.22 -4.49 17.23
CA GLN A 356 9.60 -3.38 17.95
C GLN A 356 8.20 -3.13 17.41
N THR A 357 7.21 -2.99 18.28
CA THR A 357 5.83 -2.65 17.88
C THR A 357 5.70 -1.13 17.75
N LEU A 358 5.36 -0.66 16.55
CA LEU A 358 5.01 0.73 16.27
C LEU A 358 3.51 0.97 16.43
N LEU A 359 2.70 0.08 15.85
CA LEU A 359 1.24 0.10 15.92
C LEU A 359 0.75 -1.30 16.32
N SER A 360 0.06 -1.36 17.45
CA SER A 360 -0.46 -2.63 17.98
C SER A 360 -1.66 -3.09 17.19
N GLU A 361 -1.71 -4.39 16.92
CA GLU A 361 -2.83 -5.07 16.29
C GLU A 361 -4.14 -4.93 17.10
N GLN A 362 -5.24 -4.69 16.40
CA GLN A 362 -6.59 -4.68 16.94
C GLN A 362 -7.30 -5.98 16.60
N HIS A 363 -7.48 -6.84 17.62
CA HIS A 363 -8.31 -8.03 17.48
C HIS A 363 -9.73 -7.74 17.95
N GLU A 364 -10.73 -8.23 17.20
CA GLU A 364 -12.12 -8.40 17.65
C GLU A 364 -12.67 -7.21 18.46
N LEU A 365 -12.63 -6.01 17.87
CA LEU A 365 -13.18 -4.81 18.48
C LEU A 365 -14.67 -5.01 18.81
N ARG A 366 -15.02 -5.09 20.09
CA ARG A 366 -16.41 -5.12 20.55
C ARG A 366 -17.02 -3.71 20.46
N ASN A 367 -18.26 -3.62 19.98
CA ASN A 367 -19.11 -2.41 19.99
C ASN A 367 -18.59 -1.22 19.17
N SER A 368 -18.91 -1.17 17.87
CA SER A 368 -18.85 0.04 17.01
C SER A 368 -17.50 0.75 16.87
N ALA A 369 -16.41 0.21 17.43
CA ALA A 369 -15.09 0.81 17.26
C ALA A 369 -14.62 0.61 15.81
N ASN A 370 -14.24 1.70 15.16
CA ASN A 370 -13.66 1.66 13.83
C ASN A 370 -12.26 1.06 13.95
N TYR A 371 -11.99 -0.02 13.22
CA TYR A 371 -10.63 -0.52 13.03
C TYR A 371 -9.80 0.57 12.35
N HIS A 372 -8.55 0.70 12.77
CA HIS A 372 -7.56 1.45 12.02
C HIS A 372 -6.94 0.56 10.95
N TRP A 373 -6.57 1.15 9.84
CA TRP A 373 -5.93 0.47 8.73
C TRP A 373 -4.81 1.37 8.21
N VAL A 374 -3.72 0.77 7.79
CA VAL A 374 -2.55 1.50 7.32
C VAL A 374 -2.45 1.38 5.81
N SER A 375 -2.31 2.53 5.13
CA SER A 375 -1.94 2.62 3.72
C SER A 375 -0.54 3.20 3.55
N THR A 376 0.18 2.67 2.56
CA THR A 376 1.44 3.22 2.02
C THR A 376 2.44 3.72 3.07
N PRO A 377 2.94 2.86 3.99
CA PRO A 377 4.01 3.29 4.87
C PRO A 377 5.31 3.50 4.08
N VAL A 378 6.06 4.53 4.41
CA VAL A 378 7.33 4.88 3.77
C VAL A 378 8.41 5.19 4.80
N PHE A 379 9.64 4.79 4.49
CA PHE A 379 10.82 5.26 5.22
C PHE A 379 11.24 6.63 4.68
N SER A 380 11.82 7.48 5.53
CA SER A 380 12.62 8.62 5.10
C SER A 380 13.82 8.19 4.27
N VAL A 381 14.34 9.11 3.46
CA VAL A 381 15.50 8.86 2.58
C VAL A 381 16.71 8.33 3.37
N ASP A 382 16.90 8.79 4.61
CA ASP A 382 17.98 8.33 5.49
C ASP A 382 17.64 7.06 6.28
N GLY A 383 16.41 6.56 6.16
CA GLY A 383 15.94 5.36 6.84
C GLY A 383 15.71 5.50 8.34
N HIS A 384 15.69 6.71 8.92
CA HIS A 384 15.52 6.92 10.37
C HIS A 384 14.10 7.33 10.78
N THR A 385 13.21 7.58 9.84
CA THR A 385 11.82 7.97 10.12
C THR A 385 10.88 7.09 9.31
N ILE A 386 9.78 6.68 9.92
CA ILE A 386 8.66 6.01 9.24
C ILE A 386 7.50 7.00 9.23
N ILE A 387 6.89 7.19 8.05
CA ILE A 387 5.64 7.91 7.88
C ILE A 387 4.62 6.96 7.30
N TYR A 388 3.39 6.98 7.81
CA TYR A 388 2.31 6.16 7.29
C TYR A 388 0.98 6.90 7.36
N SER A 389 0.07 6.51 6.46
CA SER A 389 -1.32 6.94 6.50
C SER A 389 -2.12 5.91 7.28
N GLU A 390 -2.79 6.34 8.34
CA GLU A 390 -3.79 5.56 9.03
C GLU A 390 -5.17 6.06 8.59
N PHE A 391 -6.05 5.14 8.21
CA PHE A 391 -7.44 5.46 7.96
C PHE A 391 -8.36 4.57 8.80
N SER A 392 -9.48 5.14 9.20
CA SER A 392 -10.57 4.41 9.84
C SER A 392 -11.75 4.35 8.88
N THR A 393 -12.50 3.25 8.93
CA THR A 393 -13.76 3.08 8.19
C THR A 393 -14.91 3.12 9.17
N GLN A 394 -16.02 3.78 8.81
CA GLN A 394 -17.26 3.64 9.56
C GLN A 394 -17.71 2.17 9.59
N SER A 395 -18.43 1.78 10.63
CA SER A 395 -18.94 0.40 10.81
C SER A 395 -20.25 0.10 10.06
N GLN A 396 -20.81 1.10 9.36
CA GLN A 396 -22.04 1.00 8.58
C GLN A 396 -21.87 1.77 7.26
N PRO A 397 -22.65 1.41 6.21
CA PRO A 397 -22.72 2.21 4.98
C PRO A 397 -23.03 3.68 5.30
N PRO A 398 -22.37 4.65 4.64
CA PRO A 398 -21.60 4.52 3.40
C PRO A 398 -20.14 4.04 3.53
N TYR A 399 -19.71 3.63 4.73
CA TYR A 399 -18.32 3.20 5.02
C TYR A 399 -17.29 4.30 4.72
N ASP A 400 -17.63 5.56 5.06
CA ASP A 400 -16.71 6.68 4.83
C ASP A 400 -15.37 6.42 5.52
N ARG A 401 -14.30 6.81 4.83
CA ARG A 401 -12.94 6.80 5.35
C ARG A 401 -12.56 8.16 5.93
N ALA A 402 -11.87 8.15 7.06
CA ALA A 402 -11.19 9.31 7.61
C ALA A 402 -9.72 8.98 7.79
N SER A 403 -8.83 9.84 7.29
CA SER A 403 -7.40 9.57 7.20
C SER A 403 -6.59 10.53 8.06
N ALA A 404 -5.47 10.05 8.57
CA ALA A 404 -4.49 10.82 9.33
C ALA A 404 -3.08 10.32 9.01
N LEU A 405 -2.13 11.23 9.05
CA LEU A 405 -0.72 10.94 8.86
C LEU A 405 -0.02 10.83 10.19
N PHE A 406 0.80 9.79 10.34
CA PHE A 406 1.58 9.55 11.54
C PHE A 406 3.05 9.41 11.19
N MET A 407 3.90 9.82 12.12
CA MET A 407 5.36 9.74 12.00
C MET A 407 5.96 9.09 13.24
N ALA A 408 6.94 8.20 13.06
CA ALA A 408 7.75 7.68 14.14
C ALA A 408 9.23 7.70 13.77
N ASN A 409 10.08 8.02 14.76
CA ASN A 409 11.52 8.02 14.60
C ASN A 409 12.11 6.68 15.03
N MET A 410 13.20 6.30 14.39
CA MET A 410 13.95 5.10 14.66
C MET A 410 15.37 5.46 15.08
N SER A 411 15.93 4.63 15.96
CA SER A 411 17.30 4.78 16.43
C SER A 411 17.90 3.44 16.77
N GLY A 412 19.23 3.34 16.72
CA GLY A 412 19.94 2.08 16.92
C GLY A 412 19.81 1.12 15.73
N SER A 413 20.37 -0.07 15.87
CA SER A 413 20.40 -1.10 14.82
C SER A 413 20.45 -2.50 15.44
N GLY A 414 20.02 -3.52 14.69
CA GLY A 414 19.98 -4.90 15.18
C GLY A 414 19.18 -5.00 16.48
N LYS A 415 19.72 -5.71 17.47
CA LYS A 415 19.13 -5.85 18.81
C LYS A 415 18.93 -4.55 19.60
N GLN A 416 19.55 -3.46 19.17
CA GLN A 416 19.40 -2.13 19.79
C GLN A 416 18.41 -1.23 19.06
N LEU A 417 17.77 -1.72 17.99
CA LEU A 417 16.76 -0.98 17.26
C LEU A 417 15.62 -0.56 18.19
N ARG A 418 15.26 0.71 18.14
CA ARG A 418 14.16 1.33 18.88
C ARG A 418 13.32 2.16 17.94
N VAL A 419 12.02 2.13 18.16
CA VAL A 419 11.04 2.97 17.47
C VAL A 419 10.36 3.86 18.51
N SER A 420 10.23 5.16 18.21
CA SER A 420 9.51 6.09 19.07
C SER A 420 8.01 5.85 19.00
N GLN A 421 7.27 6.37 19.97
CA GLN A 421 5.82 6.46 19.83
C GLN A 421 5.48 7.29 18.57
N ALA A 422 4.47 6.83 17.81
CA ALA A 422 3.97 7.56 16.66
C ALA A 422 3.35 8.90 17.08
N GLN A 423 3.65 9.94 16.31
CA GLN A 423 3.14 11.29 16.48
C GLN A 423 2.19 11.62 15.33
N LEU A 424 1.04 12.22 15.64
CA LEU A 424 0.10 12.71 14.64
C LEU A 424 0.75 13.89 13.91
N LEU A 425 0.93 13.73 12.60
CA LEU A 425 1.54 14.72 11.71
C LEU A 425 0.48 15.63 11.10
N ALA A 426 -0.60 15.05 10.58
CA ALA A 426 -1.73 15.78 10.01
C ALA A 426 -3.01 14.95 10.04
N THR A 427 -4.15 15.63 9.98
CA THR A 427 -5.46 15.01 9.70
C THR A 427 -5.91 15.38 8.30
N SER A 428 -6.77 14.56 7.69
CA SER A 428 -7.30 14.84 6.37
C SER A 428 -8.77 14.45 6.25
N ASN A 429 -9.51 15.22 5.47
CA ASN A 429 -10.86 14.86 5.05
C ASN A 429 -10.90 14.16 3.68
N VAL A 430 -9.74 13.82 3.11
CA VAL A 430 -9.70 12.97 1.92
C VAL A 430 -10.07 11.54 2.27
N ARG A 431 -10.79 10.90 1.36
CA ARG A 431 -11.32 9.55 1.53
C ARG A 431 -10.32 8.47 1.09
N LEU A 432 -9.47 8.80 0.13
CA LEU A 432 -8.30 8.00 -0.22
C LEU A 432 -7.04 8.84 -0.11
N LEU A 433 -6.16 8.47 0.81
CA LEU A 433 -4.85 9.09 1.02
C LEU A 433 -3.75 8.05 0.81
N GLU A 434 -2.79 8.38 -0.05
CA GLU A 434 -1.59 7.57 -0.28
C GLU A 434 -0.33 8.42 -0.26
N LEU A 435 0.71 7.92 0.39
CA LEU A 435 2.03 8.54 0.43
C LEU A 435 2.81 8.20 -0.84
N GLY A 436 3.50 9.21 -1.36
CA GLY A 436 4.32 9.12 -2.56
C GLY A 436 5.82 9.19 -2.28
N ALA A 437 6.58 9.55 -3.30
CA ALA A 437 8.01 9.77 -3.21
C ALA A 437 8.36 10.99 -2.35
N TRP A 438 9.54 10.96 -1.73
CA TRP A 438 10.11 12.14 -1.10
C TRP A 438 10.50 13.16 -2.15
N PHE A 439 10.09 14.40 -1.92
CA PHE A 439 10.58 15.53 -2.68
C PHE A 439 12.01 15.87 -2.23
N ASP A 440 12.23 15.96 -0.91
CA ASP A 440 13.54 16.11 -0.29
C ASP A 440 13.52 15.50 1.12
N ASN A 441 14.46 15.89 1.99
CA ASN A 441 14.57 15.32 3.34
C ASN A 441 13.46 15.76 4.31
N HIS A 442 12.60 16.71 3.95
CA HIS A 442 11.51 17.18 4.80
C HIS A 442 10.18 17.39 4.06
N ILE A 443 10.14 17.28 2.73
CA ILE A 443 8.91 17.38 1.95
C ILE A 443 8.54 16.01 1.39
N LEU A 444 7.36 15.52 1.76
CA LEU A 444 6.78 14.29 1.27
C LEU A 444 5.64 14.60 0.30
N THR A 445 5.56 13.86 -0.81
CA THR A 445 4.42 13.96 -1.72
C THR A 445 3.26 13.06 -1.28
N VAL A 446 2.03 13.50 -1.52
CA VAL A 446 0.81 12.83 -1.06
C VAL A 446 -0.24 12.88 -2.17
N TYR A 447 -0.87 11.75 -2.47
CA TYR A 447 -2.11 11.72 -3.26
C TYR A 447 -3.32 11.85 -2.31
N GLY A 448 -4.32 12.63 -2.72
CA GLY A 448 -5.60 12.74 -2.03
C GLY A 448 -6.74 13.13 -2.97
N ASP A 449 -7.76 12.26 -3.06
CA ASP A 449 -9.02 12.48 -3.80
C ASP A 449 -8.86 13.18 -5.18
N GLY A 450 -8.00 12.63 -6.04
CA GLY A 450 -7.78 13.12 -7.40
C GLY A 450 -6.87 14.35 -7.50
N SER A 451 -6.02 14.59 -6.49
CA SER A 451 -5.00 15.64 -6.50
C SER A 451 -3.68 15.15 -5.90
N LEU A 452 -2.58 15.74 -6.35
CA LEU A 452 -1.25 15.56 -5.77
C LEU A 452 -0.89 16.76 -4.92
N TYR A 453 -0.33 16.51 -3.75
CA TYR A 453 0.11 17.50 -2.78
C TYR A 453 1.56 17.27 -2.40
N ALA A 454 2.19 18.30 -1.86
CA ALA A 454 3.44 18.18 -1.12
C ALA A 454 3.23 18.71 0.29
N MET A 455 3.74 18.00 1.29
CA MET A 455 3.67 18.37 2.69
C MET A 455 5.08 18.45 3.27
N ASP A 456 5.40 19.59 3.86
CA ASP A 456 6.57 19.74 4.71
C ASP A 456 6.27 19.13 6.09
N ILE A 457 7.00 18.07 6.44
CA ILE A 457 6.73 17.27 7.64
C ILE A 457 7.17 17.97 8.93
N GLN A 458 7.94 19.07 8.85
CA GLN A 458 8.44 19.80 10.01
C GLN A 458 7.51 20.95 10.37
N SER A 459 7.04 21.69 9.37
CA SER A 459 6.17 22.85 9.52
C SER A 459 4.68 22.49 9.40
N GLY A 460 4.37 21.35 8.76
CA GLY A 460 3.02 20.97 8.37
C GLY A 460 2.49 21.72 7.14
N ALA A 461 3.30 22.57 6.50
CA ALA A 461 2.87 23.36 5.35
C ALA A 461 2.55 22.46 4.16
N VAL A 462 1.49 22.79 3.41
CA VAL A 462 1.00 21.99 2.29
C VAL A 462 0.90 22.85 1.03
N ALA A 463 1.28 22.26 -0.10
CA ALA A 463 1.06 22.79 -1.44
C ALA A 463 0.25 21.80 -2.27
N THR A 464 -0.68 22.31 -3.08
CA THR A 464 -1.30 21.54 -4.16
C THR A 464 -0.39 21.61 -5.38
N ILE A 465 -0.02 20.46 -5.93
CA ILE A 465 0.84 20.36 -7.12
C ILE A 465 -0.04 20.34 -8.37
N VAL A 466 -0.96 19.38 -8.47
CA VAL A 466 -1.82 19.21 -9.64
C VAL A 466 -3.13 18.51 -9.27
N GLN A 467 -4.21 18.86 -9.96
CA GLN A 467 -5.47 18.12 -9.92
C GLN A 467 -5.47 17.09 -11.06
N THR A 468 -5.40 15.81 -10.73
CA THR A 468 -5.36 14.70 -11.69
C THR A 468 -6.76 14.29 -12.13
N GLY A 469 -7.80 14.59 -11.34
CA GLY A 469 -9.20 14.26 -11.61
C GLY A 469 -9.55 12.77 -11.52
N ALA A 470 -8.55 11.91 -11.29
CA ALA A 470 -8.67 10.48 -11.10
C ALA A 470 -7.56 9.99 -10.18
N TYR A 471 -7.66 8.74 -9.72
CA TYR A 471 -6.59 8.11 -8.94
C TYR A 471 -5.24 8.23 -9.65
N ALA A 472 -4.23 8.57 -8.86
CA ALA A 472 -2.86 8.71 -9.31
C ALA A 472 -1.90 8.23 -8.23
N ARG A 473 -0.88 7.47 -8.64
CA ARG A 473 0.20 7.05 -7.76
C ARG A 473 1.44 7.85 -8.06
N ILE A 474 2.02 8.48 -7.06
CA ILE A 474 3.27 9.25 -7.23
C ILE A 474 4.44 8.29 -7.22
N ILE A 475 5.22 8.28 -8.31
CA ILE A 475 6.35 7.36 -8.52
C ILE A 475 7.65 7.99 -8.01
N ALA A 476 7.94 9.22 -8.43
CA ALA A 476 9.23 9.85 -8.17
C ALA A 476 9.17 11.39 -8.25
N VAL A 477 10.20 12.02 -7.70
CA VAL A 477 10.53 13.43 -7.87
C VAL A 477 11.91 13.52 -8.51
N VAL A 478 12.02 14.27 -9.61
CA VAL A 478 13.27 14.41 -10.38
C VAL A 478 13.65 15.87 -10.56
N GLY A 479 14.95 16.15 -10.70
CA GLY A 479 15.42 17.47 -11.11
C GLY A 479 15.24 17.68 -12.62
N VAL A 480 15.06 18.94 -13.04
CA VAL A 480 14.99 19.29 -14.47
C VAL A 480 16.40 19.24 -15.09
N GLY A 481 16.54 18.46 -16.17
CA GLY A 481 17.78 18.26 -16.91
C GLY A 481 18.23 16.80 -16.90
N LYS A 482 18.96 16.36 -17.95
CA LYS A 482 19.51 14.99 -17.99
C LYS A 482 20.40 14.76 -16.76
N ILE A 483 20.14 13.67 -16.04
CA ILE A 483 20.91 13.23 -14.87
C ILE A 483 22.31 12.76 -15.29
#